data_AF-A0A1G0Y1E2-F1
#
_entry.id   AF-A0A1G0Y1E2-F1
#
_cell.length_a   1.000
_cell.length_b   1.000
_cell.length_c   1.000
_cell.angle_alpha   90.00
_cell.angle_beta   90.00
_cell.angle_gamma   90.00
#
_symmetry.space_group_name_H-M   'P 1'
#
loop_
_entity.id
_entity.type
_entity.pdbx_description
1 polymer ?
#
loop_
_entity_poly.entity_id
_entity_poly.type
_entity_poly.pdbx_seq_one_letter_code
_entity_poly.pdbx_strand_id
1 'polypeptide(L)' 'VSFDQLKVRGQLIRQLAEHHASNEQVTAISTAFKRRLNQVLIDYAAMHHVIIIDSKSVLAGNKDITDAIMLKLGKSS' A
#
# COMPACT_ATOMS: atom_id res chain seq x y z
N VAL A 1 -6.50 -7.09 -11.28
CA VAL A 1 -6.23 -7.56 -9.89
C VAL A 1 -6.83 -6.57 -8.90
N SER A 2 -7.16 -6.98 -7.68
CA SER A 2 -7.66 -6.09 -6.62
C SER A 2 -6.56 -5.69 -5.64
N PHE A 3 -6.66 -4.48 -5.10
CA PHE A 3 -5.77 -3.99 -4.05
C PHE A 3 -6.59 -3.26 -2.98
N ASP A 4 -6.41 -3.64 -1.72
CA ASP A 4 -7.03 -2.95 -0.58
C ASP A 4 -6.11 -1.84 -0.06
N GLN A 5 -6.35 -0.64 -0.56
CA GLN A 5 -5.61 0.54 -0.13
C GLN A 5 -5.86 0.89 1.35
N LEU A 6 -7.06 0.61 1.88
CA LEU A 6 -7.38 0.96 3.26
C LEU A 6 -6.65 0.04 4.24
N LYS A 7 -6.60 -1.27 3.98
CA LYS A 7 -5.83 -2.21 4.82
C LYS A 7 -4.39 -1.77 4.96
N VAL A 8 -3.76 -1.41 3.84
CA VAL A 8 -2.34 -1.00 3.79
C VAL A 8 -2.11 0.34 4.49
N ARG A 9 -3.00 1.33 4.32
CA ARG A 9 -2.92 2.60 5.07
C ARG A 9 -3.19 2.42 6.56
N GLY A 10 -4.14 1.56 6.93
CA GLY A 10 -4.48 1.25 8.31
C GLY A 10 -3.32 0.63 9.08
N GLN A 11 -2.54 -0.23 8.43
CA GLN A 11 -1.32 -0.78 9.04
C GLN A 11 -0.24 0.27 9.26
N LEU A 12 -0.04 1.20 8.33
CA LEU A 12 0.87 2.32 8.56
C LEU A 12 0.44 3.16 9.76
N ILE A 13 -0.85 3.50 9.84
CA ILE A 13 -1.39 4.28 10.96
C ILE A 13 -1.16 3.54 12.28
N ARG A 14 -1.41 2.22 12.30
CA ARG A 14 -1.16 1.37 13.46
C ARG A 14 0.32 1.40 13.87
N GLN A 15 1.25 1.26 12.93
CA GLN A 15 2.69 1.33 13.22
C GLN A 15 3.10 2.70 13.76
N LEU A 16 2.62 3.79 13.17
CA LEU A 16 2.89 5.15 13.67
C LEU A 16 2.38 5.34 15.10
N ALA A 17 1.19 4.80 15.41
CA ALA A 17 0.62 4.85 16.75
C ALA A 17 1.40 3.99 17.75
N GLU A 18 1.76 2.76 17.38
CA GLU A 18 2.55 1.82 18.19
C GLU A 18 3.94 2.39 18.55
N HIS A 19 4.51 3.21 17.66
CA HIS A 19 5.80 3.87 17.88
C HIS A 19 5.68 5.29 18.48
N HIS A 20 4.47 5.73 18.86
CA HIS A 20 4.22 7.08 19.38
C HIS A 20 4.83 8.19 18.51
N ALA A 21 4.70 8.04 17.19
CA ALA A 21 5.30 8.98 16.24
C ALA A 21 4.79 10.41 16.47
N SER A 22 5.70 11.38 16.47
CA SER A 22 5.33 12.80 16.53
C SER A 22 4.58 13.24 15.28
N ASN A 23 3.87 14.37 15.33
CA ASN A 23 3.17 14.90 14.16
C ASN A 23 4.10 15.10 12.95
N GLU A 24 5.33 15.55 13.19
CA GLU A 24 6.35 15.72 12.14
C GLU A 24 6.74 14.38 11.52
N GLN A 25 6.96 13.35 12.34
CA GLN A 25 7.24 11.99 11.89
C GLN A 25 6.06 11.40 11.10
N VAL A 26 4.83 11.59 11.58
CA VAL A 26 3.60 11.17 10.90
C VAL A 26 3.52 11.79 9.51
N THR A 27 3.74 13.11 9.37
CA THR A 27 3.68 13.80 8.08
C THR A 27 4.78 13.31 7.14
N ALA A 28 6.03 13.23 7.60
CA ALA A 28 7.17 12.80 6.80
C ALA A 28 7.02 11.36 6.32
N ILE A 29 6.69 10.44 7.22
CA ILE A 29 6.52 9.01 6.92
C ILE A 29 5.31 8.80 5.99
N SER A 30 4.18 9.44 6.26
CA SER A 30 2.98 9.32 5.40
C SER A 30 3.24 9.81 3.98
N THR A 31 4.02 10.89 3.83
CA THR A 31 4.41 11.44 2.52
C THR A 31 5.31 10.46 1.77
N ALA A 32 6.35 9.95 2.44
CA ALA A 32 7.27 8.97 1.87
C ALA A 32 6.54 7.67 1.47
N PHE A 33 5.66 7.19 2.34
CA PHE A 33 4.85 6.01 2.12
C PHE A 33 3.93 6.15 0.91
N LYS A 34 3.19 7.27 0.80
CA LYS A 34 2.30 7.51 -0.35
C LYS A 34 3.07 7.47 -1.67
N ARG A 35 4.24 8.11 -1.73
CA ARG A 35 5.11 8.09 -2.92
C ARG A 35 5.57 6.68 -3.25
N ARG A 36 6.03 5.93 -2.24
CA ARG A 36 6.52 4.56 -2.42
C ARG A 36 5.41 3.59 -2.85
N LEU A 37 4.23 3.69 -2.23
CA LEU A 37 3.06 2.90 -2.60
C LEU A 37 2.67 3.13 -4.07
N ASN A 38 2.59 4.39 -4.50
CA ASN A 38 2.29 4.71 -5.90
C ASN A 38 3.32 4.07 -6.85
N GLN A 39 4.61 4.17 -6.53
CA GLN A 39 5.66 3.58 -7.35
C GLN A 39 5.53 2.05 -7.42
N VAL A 40 5.35 1.37 -6.28
CA VAL A 40 5.20 -0.09 -6.23
C VAL A 40 3.98 -0.57 -7.02
N LEU A 41 2.86 0.18 -6.97
CA LEU A 41 1.67 -0.15 -7.75
C LEU A 41 1.89 0.02 -9.26
N ILE A 42 2.55 1.10 -9.68
CA ILE A 42 2.92 1.33 -11.09
C ILE A 42 3.85 0.22 -11.58
N ASP A 43 4.90 -0.08 -10.83
CA ASP A 43 5.87 -1.13 -11.18
C ASP A 43 5.19 -2.50 -11.27
N TYR A 44 4.28 -2.81 -10.34
CA TYR A 44 3.51 -4.05 -10.36
C TYR A 44 2.61 -4.13 -11.60
N ALA A 45 1.87 -3.06 -11.89
CA ALA A 45 0.96 -3.00 -13.03
C ALA A 45 1.71 -3.19 -14.36
N ALA A 46 2.85 -2.51 -14.51
CA ALA A 46 3.71 -2.61 -15.70
C ALA A 46 4.33 -4.02 -15.84
N MET A 47 4.94 -4.54 -14.77
CA MET A 47 5.61 -5.86 -14.80
C MET A 47 4.64 -7.00 -15.12
N HIS A 48 3.42 -6.93 -14.60
CA HIS A 48 2.43 -8.00 -14.77
C HIS A 48 1.43 -7.74 -15.90
N HIS A 49 1.50 -6.59 -16.58
CA HIS A 49 0.55 -6.16 -17.61
C HIS A 49 -0.90 -6.21 -17.13
N VAL A 50 -1.17 -5.68 -15.93
CA VAL A 50 -2.51 -5.70 -15.31
C VAL A 50 -3.01 -4.32 -14.95
N ILE A 51 -4.33 -4.17 -14.93
CA ILE A 51 -4.99 -3.04 -14.26
C ILE A 51 -5.24 -3.42 -12.80
N ILE A 52 -4.88 -2.51 -11.90
CA ILE A 52 -5.14 -2.61 -10.47
C ILE A 52 -6.40 -1.82 -10.17
N ILE A 53 -7.38 -2.47 -9.55
CA ILE A 53 -8.66 -1.88 -9.15
C ILE A 53 -8.73 -1.86 -7.63
N ASP A 54 -9.32 -0.82 -7.05
CA ASP A 54 -9.61 -0.78 -5.62
C ASP A 54 -10.51 -1.97 -5.23
N SER A 55 -10.15 -2.70 -4.18
CA SER A 55 -10.87 -3.89 -3.74
C SER A 55 -12.35 -3.61 -3.40
N LYS A 56 -12.68 -2.38 -2.99
CA LYS A 56 -14.06 -1.98 -2.68
C LYS A 56 -14.95 -1.86 -3.91
N SER A 57 -14.36 -1.72 -5.10
CA SER A 57 -15.09 -1.58 -6.36
C SER A 57 -15.35 -2.92 -7.04
N VAL A 58 -15.04 -4.03 -6.37
CA VAL A 58 -15.05 -5.37 -6.95
C VAL A 58 -16.18 -6.18 -6.34
N LEU A 59 -16.98 -6.81 -7.20
CA LEU A 59 -18.10 -7.66 -6.78
C LEU A 59 -17.70 -9.13 -6.63
N ALA A 60 -16.89 -9.68 -7.54
CA ALA A 60 -16.35 -11.04 -7.48
C ALA A 60 -15.14 -11.23 -8.42
N GLY A 61 -14.33 -12.26 -8.20
CA GLY A 61 -13.54 -12.91 -9.26
C GLY A 61 -12.15 -12.34 -9.59
N ASN A 62 -11.55 -11.49 -8.74
CA ASN A 62 -10.18 -11.03 -8.98
C ASN A 62 -9.18 -11.51 -7.92
N LYS A 63 -7.96 -11.77 -8.37
CA LYS A 63 -6.82 -12.05 -7.51
C LYS A 63 -6.48 -10.79 -6.70
N ASP A 64 -6.57 -10.90 -5.38
CA ASP A 64 -6.11 -9.90 -4.42
C ASP A 64 -4.58 -9.91 -4.37
N ILE A 65 -3.97 -8.74 -4.53
CA ILE A 65 -2.51 -8.55 -4.51
C ILE A 65 -2.03 -7.76 -3.29
N THR A 66 -2.90 -7.46 -2.33
CA THR A 66 -2.62 -6.59 -1.18
C THR A 66 -1.39 -7.03 -0.41
N ASP A 67 -1.29 -8.30 -0.04
CA ASP A 67 -0.16 -8.82 0.72
C ASP A 67 1.15 -8.83 -0.10
N ALA A 68 1.05 -9.02 -1.43
CA ALA A 68 2.21 -8.95 -2.32
C ALA A 68 2.76 -7.51 -2.41
N ILE A 69 1.88 -6.51 -2.45
CA ILE A 69 2.26 -5.09 -2.43
C ILE A 69 2.87 -4.73 -1.07
N MET A 70 2.27 -5.17 0.03
CA MET A 70 2.84 -4.98 1.37
C MET A 70 4.26 -5.55 1.49
N LEU A 71 4.50 -6.75 0.98
CA LEU A 71 5.83 -7.36 1.00
C LEU A 71 6.85 -6.51 0.22
N LYS A 72 6.45 -5.95 -0.92
CA LYS A 72 7.30 -5.04 -1.71
C LYS A 72 7.57 -3.71 -0.99
N LEU A 73 6.62 -3.21 -0.21
CA LEU A 73 6.81 -2.01 0.62
C LEU A 73 7.82 -2.25 1.75
N GLY A 74 7.82 -3.45 2.36
CA GLY A 74 8.75 -3.81 3.43
C GLY A 74 10.18 -4.13 2.97
N LYS A 75 10.38 -4.57 1.72
CA LYS A 75 11.70 -4.97 1.16
C LYS A 75 12.64 -3.80 0.80
N SER A 76 12.65 -2.73 1.58
CA SER A 76 13.62 -1.63 1.42
C SER A 76 14.28 -1.24 2.75
N SER A 77 14.42 -2.22 3.65
CA SER A 77 15.30 -2.15 4.83
C SER A 77 16.74 -2.48 4.43
#